data_AF-A0A3M1ZWD3-F1
#
_entry.id   AF-A0A3M1ZWD3-F1
#
_cell.length_a   1.000
_cell.length_b   1.000
_cell.length_c   1.000
_cell.angle_alpha   90.00
_cell.angle_beta   90.00
_cell.angle_gamma   90.00
#
_symmetry.space_group_name_H-M   'P 1'
#
loop_
_entity.id
_entity.type
_entity.pdbx_description
1 polymer ?
#
loop_
_entity_poly.entity_id
_entity_poly.type
_entity_poly.pdbx_seq_one_letter_code
_entity_poly.pdbx_strand_id
1 'polypeptide(L)'
;ATPTGLQAVSDSRQVTLSWSQVPGATYELFWSTAPNVTTASSKIPVGAATSYTHTGLTNGTTYYYAVRAMKNGGVSALSSITSAVPYLQTPSILNLVPRSGQIQVRWTPITGATYELFWSTAPNVTTASTKISIGPYPYYWHNGLTNGTTYYYAVRAVKNGAVSALSPIRSAVPQVPVVSGLSAAPGKAQTILLKWNPVAGATYELFWSRSPNVTTASSKIVLGQVSSFSHTPPKVGVIYYYALRTVMNGLVGSLSNIVSARAIPVNVTTLAGGNGIGLLDGPAATAKFNFPRGIAIDASGNVYIADAGNHAIRKYDPVTKTVSTLAGGNGCGFRDGQGTAAQFCSPSGIAVDASGKVYVADTNNNAIRIYDPVLHLVTTWAGPTFGTVIAQFGHPFGVSIGPDYLYVADTNNHSIRTINYMTNNVFTVAGGNGPGYLNGSASFARFNAPKRVVCDNAAAPIVYYVVDTGNHAIRKYDPVSGTVSTLAGGNGWGFLNGSGMTAQFHYPSDIAIDASGNIYVVDTNNHAIRKIQ
;
A
#
# COMPACT_ATOMS: atom_id res chain seq x y z
N ALA A 1 -14.52 -75.79 -26.65
CA ALA A 1 -13.97 -74.77 -27.56
C ALA A 1 -12.70 -74.21 -26.92
N THR A 2 -11.68 -73.91 -27.73
CA THR A 2 -10.44 -73.26 -27.26
C THR A 2 -10.71 -71.79 -26.95
N PRO A 3 -10.24 -71.24 -25.81
CA PRO A 3 -10.37 -69.82 -25.53
C PRO A 3 -9.59 -68.97 -26.55
N THR A 4 -10.16 -67.84 -26.94
CA THR A 4 -9.57 -66.90 -27.91
C THR A 4 -9.37 -65.51 -27.30
N GLY A 5 -8.52 -64.70 -27.95
CA GLY A 5 -8.28 -63.31 -27.54
C GLY A 5 -7.54 -63.17 -26.20
N LEU A 6 -6.60 -64.08 -25.91
CA LEU A 6 -5.75 -63.97 -24.72
C LEU A 6 -4.87 -62.71 -24.83
N GLN A 7 -5.10 -61.76 -23.94
CA GLN A 7 -4.37 -60.49 -23.84
C GLN A 7 -3.56 -60.47 -22.54
N ALA A 8 -2.43 -59.77 -22.55
CA ALA A 8 -1.57 -59.58 -21.38
C ALA A 8 -1.23 -58.11 -21.17
N VAL A 9 -1.52 -57.60 -19.98
CA VAL A 9 -1.20 -56.22 -19.56
C VAL A 9 -0.21 -56.30 -18.40
N SER A 10 0.98 -55.72 -18.59
CA SER A 10 2.01 -55.70 -17.55
C SER A 10 1.83 -54.57 -16.55
N ASP A 11 2.26 -54.84 -15.32
CA ASP A 11 2.41 -53.87 -14.24
C ASP A 11 3.57 -54.33 -13.32
N SER A 12 3.89 -53.58 -12.28
CA SER A 12 5.00 -53.91 -11.38
C SER A 12 4.81 -55.27 -10.70
N ARG A 13 5.70 -56.20 -11.02
CA ARG A 13 5.74 -57.60 -10.53
C ARG A 13 4.46 -58.37 -10.79
N GLN A 14 3.68 -57.96 -11.79
CA GLN A 14 2.46 -58.67 -12.15
C GLN A 14 2.10 -58.54 -13.64
N VAL A 15 1.36 -59.51 -14.14
CA VAL A 15 0.71 -59.48 -15.45
C VAL A 15 -0.75 -59.81 -15.26
N THR A 16 -1.64 -58.94 -15.73
CA THR A 16 -3.08 -59.22 -15.80
C THR A 16 -3.40 -59.79 -17.17
N LEU A 17 -3.97 -60.99 -17.17
CA LEU A 17 -4.40 -61.70 -18.35
C LEU A 17 -5.92 -61.67 -18.46
N SER A 18 -6.42 -61.63 -19.69
CA SER A 18 -7.86 -61.73 -19.98
C SER A 18 -8.11 -62.47 -21.30
N TRP A 19 -9.24 -63.15 -21.41
CA TRP A 19 -9.63 -63.93 -22.60
C TRP A 19 -11.15 -63.99 -22.78
N SER A 20 -11.58 -64.45 -23.95
CA SER A 20 -13.01 -64.60 -24.28
C SER A 20 -13.64 -65.77 -23.53
N GLN A 21 -14.89 -65.60 -23.07
CA GLN A 21 -15.63 -66.62 -22.33
C GLN A 21 -16.02 -67.81 -23.22
N VAL A 22 -15.80 -69.02 -22.71
CA VAL A 22 -16.38 -70.28 -23.17
C VAL A 22 -17.52 -70.67 -22.21
N PRO A 23 -18.79 -70.73 -22.67
CA PRO A 23 -19.94 -70.96 -21.79
C PRO A 23 -19.87 -72.25 -20.96
N GLY A 24 -19.95 -72.09 -19.63
CA GLY A 24 -19.94 -73.19 -18.66
C GLY A 24 -18.59 -73.90 -18.52
N ALA A 25 -17.49 -73.27 -18.92
CA ALA A 25 -16.13 -73.80 -18.75
C ALA A 25 -15.43 -73.19 -17.53
N THR A 26 -14.47 -73.93 -16.97
CA THR A 26 -13.41 -73.42 -16.10
C THR A 26 -12.09 -73.35 -16.88
N TYR A 27 -11.12 -72.58 -16.40
CA TYR A 27 -9.86 -72.32 -17.10
C TYR A 27 -8.64 -72.72 -16.28
N GLU A 28 -7.62 -73.15 -17.02
CA GLU A 28 -6.25 -73.31 -16.54
C GLU A 28 -5.34 -72.43 -17.37
N LEU A 29 -4.49 -71.67 -16.68
CA LEU A 29 -3.47 -70.84 -17.28
C LEU A 29 -2.12 -71.55 -17.18
N PHE A 30 -1.38 -71.59 -18.29
CA PHE A 30 -0.03 -72.12 -18.39
C PHE A 30 0.94 -70.97 -18.62
N TRP A 31 2.10 -71.01 -17.98
CA TRP A 31 3.11 -69.97 -18.12
C TRP A 31 4.54 -70.52 -18.11
N SER A 32 5.44 -69.78 -18.76
CA SER A 32 6.87 -70.10 -18.85
C SER A 32 7.68 -68.82 -19.01
N THR A 33 8.95 -68.84 -18.61
CA THR A 33 9.94 -67.80 -18.98
C THR A 33 10.62 -68.10 -20.32
N ALA A 34 10.39 -69.28 -20.88
CA ALA A 34 10.78 -69.66 -22.24
C ALA A 34 9.58 -69.53 -23.21
N PRO A 35 9.82 -69.22 -24.50
CA PRO A 35 8.76 -68.92 -25.47
C PRO A 35 7.81 -70.08 -25.79
N ASN A 36 8.20 -71.32 -25.48
CA ASN A 36 7.42 -72.53 -25.71
C ASN A 36 6.55 -72.90 -24.49
N VAL A 37 5.32 -72.36 -24.44
CA VAL A 37 4.33 -72.77 -23.44
C VAL A 37 3.65 -74.06 -23.88
N THR A 38 3.70 -75.09 -23.02
CA THR A 38 3.07 -76.40 -23.26
C THR A 38 2.26 -76.83 -22.04
N THR A 39 1.56 -77.97 -22.12
CA THR A 39 0.83 -78.55 -20.98
C THR A 39 1.74 -79.04 -19.85
N ALA A 40 3.06 -79.11 -20.07
CA ALA A 40 4.07 -79.41 -19.05
C ALA A 40 4.63 -78.13 -18.36
N SER A 41 4.30 -76.94 -18.88
CA SER A 41 4.68 -75.67 -18.25
C SER A 41 3.96 -75.45 -16.93
N SER A 42 4.44 -74.49 -16.13
CA SER A 42 3.82 -74.12 -14.86
C SER A 42 2.35 -73.77 -15.04
N LYS A 43 1.48 -74.33 -14.19
CA LYS A 43 0.02 -74.21 -14.31
C LYS A 43 -0.59 -73.46 -13.13
N ILE A 44 -1.63 -72.67 -13.42
CA ILE A 44 -2.44 -71.94 -12.43
C ILE A 44 -3.92 -72.27 -12.70
N PRO A 45 -4.62 -72.90 -11.75
CA PRO A 45 -6.08 -73.06 -11.81
C PRO A 45 -6.76 -71.70 -11.64
N VAL A 46 -7.59 -71.29 -12.61
CA VAL A 46 -8.28 -69.99 -12.58
C VAL A 46 -9.76 -70.12 -12.20
N GLY A 47 -10.37 -71.29 -12.46
CA GLY A 47 -11.81 -71.48 -12.23
C GLY A 47 -12.65 -70.85 -13.35
N ALA A 48 -13.84 -70.33 -13.06
CA ALA A 48 -14.76 -69.81 -14.09
C ALA A 48 -14.46 -68.38 -14.57
N ALA A 49 -13.48 -67.69 -13.96
CA ALA A 49 -13.12 -66.32 -14.30
C ALA A 49 -12.46 -66.23 -15.68
N THR A 50 -12.71 -65.12 -16.39
CA THR A 50 -12.11 -64.82 -17.71
C THR A 50 -10.93 -63.85 -17.64
N SER A 51 -10.43 -63.60 -16.43
CA SER A 51 -9.24 -62.81 -16.19
C SER A 51 -8.48 -63.33 -14.97
N TYR A 52 -7.15 -63.20 -14.98
CA TYR A 52 -6.30 -63.58 -13.87
C TYR A 52 -5.08 -62.65 -13.77
N THR A 53 -4.77 -62.16 -12.58
CA THR A 53 -3.56 -61.38 -12.33
C THR A 53 -2.49 -62.26 -11.71
N HIS A 54 -1.45 -62.56 -12.49
CA HIS A 54 -0.29 -63.31 -12.05
C HIS A 54 0.67 -62.37 -11.31
N THR A 55 0.73 -62.47 -9.98
CA THR A 55 1.54 -61.62 -9.09
C THR A 55 2.86 -62.27 -8.69
N GLY A 56 3.78 -61.49 -8.11
CA GLY A 56 5.05 -62.00 -7.56
C GLY A 56 6.15 -62.18 -8.61
N LEU A 57 5.93 -61.68 -9.82
CA LEU A 57 6.84 -61.80 -10.94
C LEU A 57 8.11 -60.94 -10.75
N THR A 58 9.14 -61.25 -11.53
CA THR A 58 10.38 -60.47 -11.61
C THR A 58 10.24 -59.44 -12.72
N ASN A 59 10.43 -58.15 -12.40
CA ASN A 59 10.42 -57.09 -13.41
C ASN A 59 11.59 -57.27 -14.40
N GLY A 60 11.35 -56.99 -15.69
CA GLY A 60 12.33 -57.15 -16.77
C GLY A 60 12.43 -58.57 -17.33
N THR A 61 11.79 -59.56 -16.71
CA THR A 61 11.72 -60.93 -17.23
C THR A 61 10.50 -61.09 -18.14
N THR A 62 10.69 -61.67 -19.34
CA THR A 62 9.56 -62.01 -20.23
C THR A 62 8.85 -63.26 -19.73
N TYR A 63 7.53 -63.18 -19.61
CA TYR A 63 6.66 -64.31 -19.30
C TYR A 63 5.72 -64.59 -20.46
N TYR A 64 5.65 -65.86 -20.87
CA TYR A 64 4.80 -66.36 -21.93
C TYR A 64 3.62 -67.10 -21.33
N TYR A 65 2.43 -66.94 -21.92
CA TYR A 65 1.17 -67.43 -21.38
C TYR A 65 0.30 -68.10 -22.44
N ALA A 66 -0.38 -69.18 -22.06
CA ALA A 66 -1.46 -69.80 -22.83
C ALA A 66 -2.57 -70.27 -21.89
N VAL A 67 -3.82 -70.26 -22.35
CA VAL A 67 -4.98 -70.67 -21.54
C VAL A 67 -5.76 -71.78 -22.25
N ARG A 68 -6.35 -72.71 -21.48
CA ARG A 68 -7.30 -73.70 -21.99
C ARG A 68 -8.60 -73.70 -21.18
N ALA A 69 -9.68 -74.16 -21.81
CA ALA A 69 -10.98 -74.37 -21.18
C ALA A 69 -11.19 -75.85 -20.82
N MET A 70 -11.91 -76.08 -19.72
CA MET A 70 -12.31 -77.39 -19.22
C MET A 70 -13.82 -77.41 -18.99
N LYS A 71 -14.51 -78.46 -19.46
CA LYS A 71 -15.95 -78.63 -19.30
C LYS A 71 -16.33 -80.10 -19.31
N ASN A 72 -17.11 -80.54 -18.32
CA ASN A 72 -17.63 -81.91 -18.20
C ASN A 72 -16.57 -83.01 -18.39
N GLY A 73 -15.36 -82.82 -17.84
CA GLY A 73 -14.24 -83.77 -17.97
C GLY A 73 -13.41 -83.66 -19.26
N GLY A 74 -13.87 -82.90 -20.26
CA GLY A 74 -13.11 -82.60 -21.48
C GLY A 74 -12.25 -81.35 -21.36
N VAL A 75 -11.10 -81.33 -22.05
CA VAL A 75 -10.16 -80.20 -22.12
C VAL A 75 -10.00 -79.71 -23.56
N SER A 76 -9.84 -78.39 -23.76
CA SER A 76 -9.49 -77.82 -25.07
C SER A 76 -7.98 -77.90 -25.35
N ALA A 77 -7.59 -77.61 -26.59
CA ALA A 77 -6.22 -77.22 -26.91
C ALA A 77 -5.85 -75.91 -26.15
N LEU A 78 -4.55 -75.60 -26.07
CA LEU A 78 -4.07 -74.30 -25.60
C LEU A 78 -4.45 -73.20 -26.60
N SER A 79 -4.72 -72.00 -26.09
CA SER A 79 -4.83 -70.78 -26.91
C SER A 79 -3.52 -70.46 -27.62
N SER A 80 -3.56 -69.48 -28.53
CA SER A 80 -2.33 -68.81 -28.98
C SER A 80 -1.55 -68.25 -27.78
N ILE A 81 -0.23 -68.33 -27.87
CA ILE A 81 0.68 -67.81 -26.83
C ILE A 81 0.69 -66.28 -26.91
N THR A 82 0.61 -65.63 -25.76
CA THR A 82 0.92 -64.19 -25.59
C THR A 82 2.09 -64.02 -24.64
N SER A 83 2.71 -62.85 -24.59
CA SER A 83 3.78 -62.56 -23.64
C SER A 83 3.70 -61.15 -23.09
N ALA A 84 4.30 -60.96 -21.91
CA ALA A 84 4.44 -59.66 -21.28
C ALA A 84 5.71 -59.60 -20.43
N VAL A 85 6.27 -58.40 -20.32
CA VAL A 85 7.41 -58.09 -19.45
C VAL A 85 6.89 -57.19 -18.32
N PRO A 86 6.79 -57.66 -17.06
CA PRO A 86 6.49 -56.82 -15.92
C PRO A 86 7.55 -55.72 -15.78
N TYR A 87 7.16 -54.48 -15.57
CA TYR A 87 8.08 -53.41 -15.24
C TYR A 87 7.37 -52.34 -14.42
N LEU A 88 8.13 -51.63 -13.59
CA LEU A 88 7.64 -50.44 -12.89
C LEU A 88 8.11 -49.21 -13.65
N GLN A 89 7.15 -48.40 -14.10
CA GLN A 89 7.43 -47.15 -14.80
C GLN A 89 8.26 -46.20 -13.93
N THR A 90 9.18 -45.45 -14.55
CA THR A 90 9.95 -44.40 -13.89
C THR A 90 9.18 -43.08 -13.99
N PRO A 91 8.88 -42.41 -12.86
CA PRO A 91 8.24 -41.10 -12.89
C PRO A 91 9.20 -40.05 -13.47
N SER A 92 8.66 -38.99 -14.07
CA SER A 92 9.41 -37.83 -14.55
C SER A 92 9.00 -36.57 -13.80
N ILE A 93 9.97 -35.78 -13.34
CA ILE A 93 9.71 -34.47 -12.73
C ILE A 93 9.15 -33.53 -13.80
N LEU A 94 7.92 -33.08 -13.61
CA LEU A 94 7.18 -32.21 -14.53
C LEU A 94 7.61 -30.76 -14.36
N ASN A 95 7.60 -30.25 -13.13
CA ASN A 95 8.04 -28.89 -12.82
C ASN A 95 8.57 -28.75 -11.39
N LEU A 96 9.39 -27.71 -11.20
CA LEU A 96 9.87 -27.25 -9.91
C LEU A 96 9.34 -25.83 -9.65
N VAL A 97 8.61 -25.75 -8.54
CA VAL A 97 7.92 -24.67 -7.83
C VAL A 97 8.71 -23.74 -6.89
N PRO A 98 9.78 -23.01 -7.24
CA PRO A 98 10.54 -22.27 -6.23
C PRO A 98 9.72 -21.14 -5.60
N ARG A 99 9.79 -21.04 -4.27
CA ARG A 99 9.26 -19.97 -3.42
C ARG A 99 10.31 -19.62 -2.36
N SER A 100 10.05 -18.61 -1.54
CA SER A 100 10.95 -18.28 -0.43
C SER A 100 11.02 -19.46 0.55
N GLY A 101 12.21 -20.05 0.66
CA GLY A 101 12.53 -21.16 1.55
C GLY A 101 11.81 -22.47 1.24
N GLN A 102 11.19 -22.60 0.06
CA GLN A 102 10.42 -23.77 -0.31
C GLN A 102 10.51 -24.08 -1.81
N ILE A 103 10.45 -25.35 -2.18
CA ILE A 103 10.29 -25.79 -3.58
C ILE A 103 9.16 -26.82 -3.63
N GLN A 104 8.14 -26.57 -4.45
CA GLN A 104 7.20 -27.63 -4.84
C GLN A 104 7.84 -28.51 -5.91
N VAL A 105 7.93 -29.80 -5.67
CA VAL A 105 8.36 -30.78 -6.67
C VAL A 105 7.13 -31.53 -7.14
N ARG A 106 6.88 -31.59 -8.45
CA ARG A 106 5.78 -32.37 -9.03
C ARG A 106 6.28 -33.32 -10.11
N TRP A 107 5.69 -34.50 -10.21
CA TRP A 107 6.07 -35.53 -11.17
C TRP A 107 4.86 -36.24 -11.80
N THR A 108 5.12 -37.03 -12.83
CA THR A 108 4.09 -37.85 -13.48
C THR A 108 3.56 -38.91 -12.51
N PRO A 109 2.23 -39.01 -12.30
CA PRO A 109 1.66 -40.03 -11.42
C PRO A 109 1.76 -41.43 -12.02
N ILE A 110 2.03 -42.42 -11.18
CA ILE A 110 1.98 -43.85 -11.47
C ILE A 110 0.91 -44.49 -10.58
N THR A 111 -0.09 -45.08 -11.22
CA THR A 111 -1.28 -45.63 -10.55
C THR A 111 -0.88 -46.69 -9.51
N GLY A 112 -1.30 -46.47 -8.26
CA GLY A 112 -1.06 -47.39 -7.15
C GLY A 112 0.38 -47.42 -6.62
N ALA A 113 1.23 -46.46 -7.01
CA ALA A 113 2.58 -46.32 -6.46
C ALA A 113 2.65 -45.30 -5.33
N THR A 114 3.58 -45.49 -4.41
CA THR A 114 4.14 -44.44 -3.54
C THR A 114 5.47 -43.95 -4.13
N TYR A 115 6.07 -42.91 -3.57
CA TYR A 115 7.28 -42.31 -4.12
C TYR A 115 8.38 -42.13 -3.10
N GLU A 116 9.62 -42.16 -3.58
CA GLU A 116 10.78 -41.71 -2.82
C GLU A 116 11.44 -40.57 -3.60
N LEU A 117 11.50 -39.40 -2.96
CA LEU A 117 12.17 -38.21 -3.49
C LEU A 117 13.56 -38.11 -2.88
N PHE A 118 14.56 -38.02 -3.74
CA PHE A 118 15.96 -37.83 -3.36
C PHE A 118 16.37 -36.41 -3.70
N TRP A 119 17.16 -35.80 -2.82
CA TRP A 119 17.65 -34.45 -3.05
C TRP A 119 19.07 -34.24 -2.53
N SER A 120 19.75 -33.26 -3.12
CA SER A 120 21.11 -32.85 -2.75
C SER A 120 21.33 -31.38 -3.10
N THR A 121 22.29 -30.73 -2.44
CA THR A 121 22.83 -29.43 -2.87
C THR A 121 23.97 -29.58 -3.90
N ALA A 122 24.45 -30.82 -4.11
CA ALA A 122 25.37 -31.19 -5.18
C ALA A 122 24.60 -31.75 -6.39
N PRO A 123 25.10 -31.59 -7.63
CA PRO A 123 24.39 -31.97 -8.86
C PRO A 123 24.15 -33.46 -9.03
N ASN A 124 24.86 -34.31 -8.31
CA ASN A 124 24.80 -35.77 -8.39
C ASN A 124 23.81 -36.37 -7.37
N VAL A 125 22.52 -36.31 -7.67
CA VAL A 125 21.50 -37.01 -6.88
C VAL A 125 21.55 -38.51 -7.16
N THR A 126 21.71 -39.30 -6.10
CA THR A 126 21.73 -40.78 -6.16
C THR A 126 20.86 -41.37 -5.04
N THR A 127 20.76 -42.69 -4.96
CA THR A 127 20.05 -43.38 -3.87
C THR A 127 20.73 -43.23 -2.51
N ALA A 128 21.97 -42.71 -2.46
CA ALA A 128 22.66 -42.35 -1.23
C ALA A 128 22.40 -40.90 -0.78
N SER A 129 21.77 -40.08 -1.62
CA SER A 129 21.36 -38.71 -1.27
C SER A 129 20.22 -38.70 -0.26
N THR A 130 19.90 -37.52 0.29
CA THR A 130 18.84 -37.39 1.29
C THR A 130 17.50 -37.82 0.72
N LYS A 131 16.84 -38.76 1.40
CA LYS A 131 15.59 -39.40 0.96
C LYS A 131 14.39 -38.91 1.74
N ILE A 132 13.29 -38.67 1.03
CA ILE A 132 11.97 -38.35 1.59
C ILE A 132 10.98 -39.38 1.04
N SER A 133 10.36 -40.15 1.94
CA SER A 133 9.29 -41.08 1.58
C SER A 133 7.97 -40.32 1.47
N ILE A 134 7.29 -40.49 0.33
CA ILE A 134 6.07 -39.76 -0.03
C ILE A 134 4.98 -40.78 -0.33
N GLY A 135 3.76 -40.51 0.13
CA GLY A 135 2.59 -41.33 -0.15
C GLY A 135 2.17 -41.31 -1.63
N PRO A 136 0.90 -41.59 -1.95
CA PRO A 136 0.45 -41.72 -3.34
C PRO A 136 0.37 -40.39 -4.12
N TYR A 137 0.70 -39.27 -3.49
CA TYR A 137 0.57 -37.94 -4.08
C TYR A 137 1.72 -37.64 -5.04
N PRO A 138 1.45 -37.18 -6.28
CA PRO A 138 2.49 -36.91 -7.29
C PRO A 138 3.18 -35.54 -7.09
N TYR A 139 3.28 -35.08 -5.84
CA TYR A 139 3.96 -33.85 -5.49
C TYR A 139 4.45 -33.84 -4.03
N TYR A 140 5.40 -32.97 -3.74
CA TYR A 140 5.89 -32.69 -2.39
C TYR A 140 6.29 -31.23 -2.22
N TRP A 141 6.03 -30.65 -1.06
CA TRP A 141 6.52 -29.33 -0.67
C TRP A 141 7.77 -29.50 0.19
N HIS A 142 8.94 -29.23 -0.39
CA HIS A 142 10.19 -29.25 0.34
C HIS A 142 10.39 -27.89 1.01
N ASN A 143 10.25 -27.85 2.33
CA ASN A 143 10.29 -26.64 3.15
C ASN A 143 11.61 -26.49 3.90
N GLY A 144 11.90 -25.29 4.41
CA GLY A 144 13.10 -25.02 5.22
C GLY A 144 14.38 -24.90 4.40
N LEU A 145 14.25 -24.55 3.12
CA LEU A 145 15.37 -24.39 2.20
C LEU A 145 16.04 -23.03 2.35
N THR A 146 17.32 -22.97 2.01
CA THR A 146 18.08 -21.73 1.94
C THR A 146 17.89 -21.09 0.58
N ASN A 147 17.34 -19.87 0.53
CA ASN A 147 17.23 -19.12 -0.72
C ASN A 147 18.61 -18.86 -1.34
N GLY A 148 18.70 -18.91 -2.67
CA GLY A 148 19.97 -18.79 -3.40
C GLY A 148 20.77 -20.09 -3.52
N THR A 149 20.46 -21.12 -2.73
CA THR A 149 21.09 -22.45 -2.86
C THR A 149 20.39 -23.29 -3.91
N THR A 150 21.14 -23.86 -4.84
CA THR A 150 20.58 -24.81 -5.84
C THR A 150 20.31 -26.15 -5.18
N TYR A 151 19.08 -26.64 -5.31
CA TYR A 151 18.69 -27.98 -4.89
C TYR A 151 18.38 -28.85 -6.10
N TYR A 152 18.97 -30.03 -6.13
CA TYR A 152 18.79 -31.04 -7.16
C TYR A 152 17.87 -32.14 -6.64
N TYR A 153 16.97 -32.63 -7.50
CA TYR A 153 15.94 -33.59 -7.17
C TYR A 153 15.89 -34.73 -8.19
N ALA A 154 15.67 -35.94 -7.70
CA ALA A 154 15.28 -37.09 -8.50
C ALA A 154 14.22 -37.89 -7.73
N VAL A 155 13.24 -38.46 -8.43
CA VAL A 155 12.14 -39.21 -7.81
C VAL A 155 12.05 -40.60 -8.43
N ARG A 156 11.68 -41.60 -7.64
CA ARG A 156 11.33 -42.94 -8.12
C ARG A 156 10.01 -43.42 -7.53
N ALA A 157 9.37 -44.35 -8.22
CA ALA A 157 8.16 -45.00 -7.75
C ALA A 157 8.50 -46.28 -6.96
N VAL A 158 7.65 -46.57 -5.97
CA VAL A 158 7.67 -47.81 -5.19
C VAL A 158 6.31 -48.46 -5.33
N LYS A 159 6.27 -49.72 -5.79
CA LYS A 159 5.03 -50.48 -5.99
C LYS A 159 5.29 -51.98 -5.90
N ASN A 160 4.48 -52.68 -5.10
CA ASN A 160 4.57 -54.13 -4.89
C ASN A 160 5.97 -54.61 -4.45
N GLY A 161 6.66 -53.81 -3.63
CA GLY A 161 8.03 -54.09 -3.16
C GLY A 161 9.13 -53.91 -4.21
N ALA A 162 8.80 -53.51 -5.45
CA ALA A 162 9.77 -53.07 -6.44
C ALA A 162 9.94 -51.56 -6.42
N VAL A 163 11.10 -51.10 -6.87
CA VAL A 163 11.42 -49.68 -7.07
C VAL A 163 11.75 -49.44 -8.55
N SER A 164 11.33 -48.30 -9.10
CA SER A 164 11.75 -47.88 -10.44
C SER A 164 13.18 -47.36 -10.43
N ALA A 165 13.73 -47.09 -11.62
CA ALA A 165 14.90 -46.22 -11.72
C ALA A 165 14.58 -44.81 -11.19
N LEU A 166 15.61 -44.03 -10.86
CA LEU A 166 15.45 -42.60 -10.57
C LEU A 166 15.07 -41.84 -11.84
N SER A 167 14.22 -40.83 -11.69
CA SER A 167 13.95 -39.86 -12.75
C SER A 167 15.23 -39.12 -13.16
N PRO A 168 15.26 -38.52 -14.36
CA PRO A 168 16.26 -37.51 -14.67
C PRO A 168 16.31 -36.43 -13.60
N ILE A 169 17.52 -35.97 -13.27
CA ILE A 169 17.75 -34.96 -12.23
C ILE A 169 17.22 -33.62 -12.74
N ARG A 170 16.47 -32.90 -11.90
CA ARG A 170 16.13 -31.49 -12.12
C ARG A 170 16.56 -30.66 -10.93
N SER A 171 16.78 -29.37 -11.15
CA SER A 171 17.15 -28.45 -10.08
C SER A 171 16.35 -27.16 -10.09
N ALA A 172 16.23 -26.55 -8.93
CA ALA A 172 15.67 -25.23 -8.74
C ALA A 172 16.36 -24.51 -7.59
N VAL A 173 16.30 -23.18 -7.62
CA VAL A 173 16.85 -22.32 -6.59
C VAL A 173 15.67 -21.59 -5.93
N PRO A 174 15.40 -21.78 -4.64
CA PRO A 174 14.38 -21.00 -3.94
C PRO A 174 14.88 -19.55 -3.83
N GLN A 175 13.98 -18.59 -3.97
CA GLN A 175 14.31 -17.16 -4.02
C GLN A 175 13.27 -16.37 -3.22
N VAL A 176 13.71 -15.28 -2.59
CA VAL A 176 12.77 -14.30 -2.03
C VAL A 176 12.10 -13.58 -3.21
N PRO A 177 10.76 -13.45 -3.25
CA PRO A 177 10.08 -12.74 -4.32
C PRO A 177 10.61 -11.30 -4.47
N VAL A 178 10.90 -10.88 -5.70
CA VAL A 178 11.27 -9.49 -5.97
C VAL A 178 10.00 -8.64 -5.97
N VAL A 179 10.01 -7.56 -5.20
CA VAL A 179 8.91 -6.59 -5.18
C VAL A 179 8.79 -5.89 -6.54
N SER A 180 7.57 -5.72 -7.03
CA SER A 180 7.28 -5.14 -8.35
C SER A 180 6.47 -3.85 -8.24
N GLY A 181 6.42 -3.10 -9.33
CA GLY A 181 5.60 -1.89 -9.43
C GLY A 181 6.07 -0.72 -8.56
N LEU A 182 7.35 -0.71 -8.14
CA LEU A 182 7.90 0.45 -7.45
C LEU A 182 7.78 1.67 -8.35
N SER A 183 7.18 2.73 -7.82
CA SER A 183 6.99 4.01 -8.48
C SER A 183 7.29 5.13 -7.48
N ALA A 184 7.81 6.24 -8.00
CA ALA A 184 8.11 7.45 -7.23
C ALA A 184 7.43 8.64 -7.90
N ALA A 185 6.70 9.43 -7.13
CA ALA A 185 6.06 10.65 -7.59
C ALA A 185 6.24 11.76 -6.55
N PRO A 186 6.25 13.04 -6.99
CA PRO A 186 6.14 14.13 -6.04
C PRO A 186 4.85 13.99 -5.22
N GLY A 187 4.98 14.10 -3.90
CA GLY A 187 3.86 14.10 -2.96
C GLY A 187 3.54 15.52 -2.46
N LYS A 188 2.45 15.63 -1.70
CA LYS A 188 2.06 16.88 -1.00
C LYS A 188 3.13 17.27 0.02
N ALA A 189 3.13 18.53 0.45
CA ALA A 189 3.94 19.01 1.58
C ALA A 189 5.46 18.75 1.47
N GLN A 190 6.03 18.93 0.27
CA GLN A 190 7.46 18.71 -0.05
C GLN A 190 7.94 17.26 0.17
N THR A 191 7.12 16.27 -0.20
CA THR A 191 7.45 14.86 -0.02
C THR A 191 7.68 14.16 -1.37
N ILE A 192 8.32 12.99 -1.33
CA ILE A 192 8.30 12.05 -2.45
C ILE A 192 7.50 10.83 -1.98
N LEU A 193 6.42 10.53 -2.70
CA LEU A 193 5.57 9.38 -2.42
C LEU A 193 6.04 8.19 -3.25
N LEU A 194 6.34 7.10 -2.55
CA LEU A 194 6.68 5.81 -3.14
C LEU A 194 5.51 4.84 -2.97
N LYS A 195 5.20 4.08 -4.01
CA LYS A 195 4.19 3.02 -4.00
C LYS A 195 4.71 1.78 -4.73
N TRP A 196 4.27 0.60 -4.30
CA TRP A 196 4.62 -0.68 -4.93
C TRP A 196 3.53 -1.74 -4.71
N ASN A 197 3.63 -2.85 -5.45
CA ASN A 197 2.75 -4.01 -5.27
C ASN A 197 3.26 -4.85 -4.08
N PRO A 198 2.53 -4.93 -2.97
CA PRO A 198 3.02 -5.63 -1.80
C PRO A 198 3.04 -7.16 -2.00
N VAL A 199 4.12 -7.79 -1.54
CA VAL A 199 4.26 -9.24 -1.40
C VAL A 199 3.66 -9.66 -0.05
N ALA A 200 2.70 -10.58 -0.08
CA ALA A 200 2.03 -11.06 1.14
C ALA A 200 3.03 -11.64 2.15
N GLY A 201 2.93 -11.21 3.41
CA GLY A 201 3.79 -11.66 4.50
C GLY A 201 5.20 -11.06 4.50
N ALA A 202 5.55 -10.17 3.56
CA ALA A 202 6.87 -9.57 3.48
C ALA A 202 6.97 -8.20 4.16
N THR A 203 8.14 -7.90 4.70
CA THR A 203 8.61 -6.55 5.03
C THR A 203 9.54 -6.04 3.91
N TYR A 204 10.00 -4.79 3.98
CA TYR A 204 10.83 -4.21 2.91
C TYR A 204 12.03 -3.44 3.44
N GLU A 205 13.08 -3.37 2.64
CA GLU A 205 14.16 -2.42 2.81
C GLU A 205 14.20 -1.48 1.61
N LEU A 206 13.99 -0.19 1.88
CA LEU A 206 14.06 0.88 0.89
C LEU A 206 15.44 1.50 0.92
N PHE A 207 16.10 1.51 -0.24
CA PHE A 207 17.39 2.14 -0.47
C PHE A 207 17.20 3.42 -1.26
N TRP A 208 17.95 4.46 -0.92
CA TRP A 208 17.89 5.72 -1.63
C TRP A 208 19.25 6.40 -1.76
N SER A 209 19.40 7.18 -2.83
CA SER A 209 20.60 7.95 -3.13
C SER A 209 20.25 9.24 -3.87
N ARG A 210 21.16 10.21 -3.86
CA ARG A 210 21.12 11.39 -4.75
C ARG A 210 21.85 11.15 -6.08
N SER A 211 22.48 10.00 -6.22
CA SER A 211 23.11 9.50 -7.45
C SER A 211 22.25 8.40 -8.07
N PRO A 212 22.22 8.27 -9.42
CA PRO A 212 21.44 7.24 -10.10
C PRO A 212 21.76 5.79 -9.68
N ASN A 213 22.97 5.55 -9.16
CA ASN A 213 23.40 4.21 -8.79
C ASN A 213 23.00 3.89 -7.34
N VAL A 214 21.78 3.36 -7.16
CA VAL A 214 21.30 2.86 -5.87
C VAL A 214 21.74 1.41 -5.68
N THR A 215 22.41 1.15 -4.57
CA THR A 215 22.93 -0.18 -4.20
C THR A 215 22.59 -0.50 -2.75
N THR A 216 22.92 -1.71 -2.29
CA THR A 216 22.74 -2.13 -0.89
C THR A 216 23.64 -1.36 0.10
N ALA A 217 24.62 -0.59 -0.40
CA ALA A 217 25.43 0.32 0.40
C ALA A 217 24.85 1.74 0.48
N SER A 218 23.78 2.03 -0.27
CA SER A 218 23.08 3.32 -0.21
C SER A 218 22.33 3.50 1.11
N SER A 219 21.85 4.71 1.39
CA SER A 219 21.05 5.00 2.59
C SER A 219 19.82 4.10 2.64
N LYS A 220 19.57 3.47 3.79
CA LYS A 220 18.57 2.42 3.95
C LYS A 220 17.50 2.81 4.97
N ILE A 221 16.25 2.45 4.68
CA ILE A 221 15.11 2.54 5.58
C ILE A 221 14.46 1.15 5.65
N VAL A 222 14.24 0.65 6.86
CA VAL A 222 13.52 -0.62 7.08
C VAL A 222 12.04 -0.31 7.23
N LEU A 223 11.21 -1.01 6.45
CA LEU A 223 9.78 -0.81 6.37
C LEU A 223 9.06 -2.09 6.78
N GLY A 224 7.96 -1.93 7.52
CA GLY A 224 7.08 -3.05 7.90
C GLY A 224 6.27 -3.58 6.71
N GLN A 225 5.15 -4.21 7.01
CA GLN A 225 4.20 -4.69 6.00
C GLN A 225 3.37 -3.51 5.46
N VAL A 226 3.97 -2.75 4.55
CA VAL A 226 3.37 -1.56 3.93
C VAL A 226 3.45 -1.65 2.40
N SER A 227 2.60 -0.88 1.72
CA SER A 227 2.58 -0.78 0.24
C SER A 227 3.00 0.60 -0.28
N SER A 228 3.33 1.52 0.63
CA SER A 228 3.76 2.88 0.30
C SER A 228 4.66 3.47 1.38
N PHE A 229 5.47 4.44 0.99
CA PHE A 229 6.31 5.22 1.90
C PHE A 229 6.42 6.67 1.42
N SER A 230 6.31 7.62 2.35
CA SER A 230 6.55 9.05 2.08
C SER A 230 7.93 9.41 2.57
N HIS A 231 8.87 9.69 1.66
CA HIS A 231 10.17 10.23 2.05
C HIS A 231 9.97 11.70 2.45
N THR A 232 10.23 11.99 3.72
CA THR A 232 10.16 13.33 4.33
C THR A 232 11.41 13.58 5.21
N PRO A 233 12.02 14.78 5.20
CA PRO A 233 11.97 15.85 4.19
C PRO A 233 13.08 15.69 3.13
N PRO A 234 12.77 15.38 1.86
CA PRO A 234 13.74 15.48 0.77
C PRO A 234 14.09 16.94 0.51
N LYS A 235 15.38 17.23 0.32
CA LYS A 235 15.82 18.54 -0.18
C LYS A 235 15.11 18.88 -1.49
N VAL A 236 14.35 19.97 -1.49
CA VAL A 236 13.61 20.48 -2.65
C VAL A 236 14.53 20.66 -3.86
N GLY A 237 14.04 20.29 -5.06
CA GLY A 237 14.79 20.41 -6.31
C GLY A 237 15.87 19.34 -6.55
N VAL A 238 16.23 18.56 -5.52
CA VAL A 238 17.16 17.43 -5.64
C VAL A 238 16.41 16.18 -6.12
N ILE A 239 16.97 15.49 -7.12
CA ILE A 239 16.47 14.19 -7.56
C ILE A 239 16.97 13.12 -6.58
N TYR A 240 16.04 12.31 -6.09
CA TYR A 240 16.31 11.12 -5.31
C TYR A 240 16.02 9.89 -6.16
N TYR A 241 16.89 8.91 -6.06
CA TYR A 241 16.78 7.60 -6.69
C TYR A 241 16.47 6.57 -5.62
N TYR A 242 15.62 5.60 -5.93
CA TYR A 242 15.09 4.63 -4.99
C TYR A 242 15.12 3.23 -5.58
N ALA A 243 15.47 2.26 -4.74
CA ALA A 243 15.27 0.84 -5.01
C ALA A 243 14.71 0.17 -3.76
N LEU A 244 13.88 -0.84 -3.93
CA LEU A 244 13.24 -1.55 -2.84
C LEU A 244 13.61 -3.03 -2.93
N ARG A 245 13.79 -3.72 -1.81
CA ARG A 245 13.82 -5.18 -1.80
C ARG A 245 12.91 -5.75 -0.74
N THR A 246 12.43 -6.95 -1.03
CA THR A 246 11.60 -7.75 -0.15
C THR A 246 12.45 -8.41 0.92
N VAL A 247 11.96 -8.43 2.15
CA VAL A 247 12.51 -9.22 3.25
C VAL A 247 11.42 -10.18 3.74
N MET A 248 11.74 -11.46 3.82
CA MET A 248 10.77 -12.50 4.20
C MET A 248 11.49 -13.59 4.98
N ASN A 249 10.98 -13.92 6.18
CA ASN A 249 11.55 -14.94 7.06
C ASN A 249 13.05 -14.75 7.35
N GLY A 250 13.50 -13.51 7.54
CA GLY A 250 14.90 -13.16 7.80
C GLY A 250 15.82 -13.18 6.56
N LEU A 251 15.30 -13.56 5.39
CA LEU A 251 16.05 -13.57 4.14
C LEU A 251 15.72 -12.33 3.30
N VAL A 252 16.70 -11.85 2.55
CA VAL A 252 16.59 -10.64 1.71
C VAL A 252 16.57 -11.00 0.22
N GLY A 253 15.69 -10.36 -0.55
CA GLY A 253 15.63 -10.52 -2.01
C GLY A 253 16.55 -9.58 -2.77
N SER A 254 16.53 -9.67 -4.10
CA SER A 254 17.19 -8.71 -4.98
C SER A 254 16.50 -7.34 -4.92
N LEU A 255 17.25 -6.28 -5.25
CA LEU A 255 16.69 -4.94 -5.44
C LEU A 255 15.74 -4.92 -6.64
N SER A 256 14.69 -4.12 -6.53
CA SER A 256 13.80 -3.76 -7.64
C SER A 256 14.54 -2.93 -8.70
N ASN A 257 13.84 -2.59 -9.78
CA ASN A 257 14.25 -1.49 -10.65
C ASN A 257 14.40 -0.19 -9.85
N ILE A 258 15.33 0.66 -10.30
CA ILE A 258 15.53 1.99 -9.74
C ILE A 258 14.45 2.92 -10.30
N VAL A 259 13.82 3.70 -9.43
CA VAL A 259 12.94 4.82 -9.80
C VAL A 259 13.49 6.11 -9.25
N SER A 260 13.06 7.24 -9.80
CA SER A 260 13.49 8.54 -9.31
C SER A 260 12.34 9.54 -9.28
N ALA A 261 12.44 10.48 -8.35
CA ALA A 261 11.55 11.62 -8.26
C ALA A 261 12.28 12.77 -7.57
N ARG A 262 11.70 13.97 -7.70
CA ARG A 262 12.10 15.16 -6.94
C ARG A 262 10.88 15.68 -6.20
N ALA A 263 11.06 16.22 -5.01
CA ALA A 263 9.98 16.96 -4.36
C ALA A 263 9.72 18.27 -5.11
N ILE A 264 8.44 18.63 -5.25
CA ILE A 264 8.04 19.90 -5.85
C ILE A 264 8.43 21.05 -4.90
N PRO A 265 9.06 22.13 -5.43
CA PRO A 265 9.34 23.31 -4.63
C PRO A 265 8.06 24.02 -4.22
N VAL A 266 8.03 24.47 -2.97
CA VAL A 266 6.98 25.38 -2.50
C VAL A 266 7.12 26.73 -3.20
N ASN A 267 6.02 27.21 -3.78
CA ASN A 267 5.96 28.51 -4.43
C ASN A 267 4.87 29.37 -3.79
N VAL A 268 5.22 30.61 -3.47
CA VAL A 268 4.31 31.63 -2.92
C VAL A 268 4.01 32.66 -4.00
N THR A 269 2.72 32.88 -4.21
CA THR A 269 2.18 33.86 -5.15
C THR A 269 1.18 34.77 -4.46
N THR A 270 0.88 35.90 -5.08
CA THR A 270 -0.24 36.75 -4.65
C THR A 270 -1.51 36.25 -5.34
N LEU A 271 -2.51 35.87 -4.56
CA LEU A 271 -3.81 35.47 -5.09
C LEU A 271 -4.64 36.71 -5.43
N ALA A 272 -4.73 37.64 -4.47
CA ALA A 272 -5.52 38.86 -4.57
C ALA A 272 -4.95 39.96 -3.66
N GLY A 273 -5.17 41.23 -4.00
CA GLY A 273 -4.74 42.36 -3.17
C GLY A 273 -3.27 42.72 -3.35
N GLY A 274 -2.69 43.43 -2.37
CA GLY A 274 -1.29 43.86 -2.40
C GLY A 274 -1.04 45.20 -3.11
N ASN A 275 -2.11 45.90 -3.54
CA ASN A 275 -2.02 47.17 -4.29
C ASN A 275 -2.51 48.37 -3.45
N GLY A 276 -2.18 48.37 -2.16
CA GLY A 276 -2.58 49.39 -1.20
C GLY A 276 -3.95 49.14 -0.56
N ILE A 277 -4.27 50.00 0.41
CA ILE A 277 -5.49 49.94 1.21
C ILE A 277 -6.72 50.34 0.39
N GLY A 278 -7.83 49.63 0.57
CA GLY A 278 -9.15 50.03 0.05
C GLY A 278 -10.13 48.86 -0.08
N LEU A 279 -11.33 49.13 -0.60
CA LEU A 279 -12.45 48.17 -0.77
C LEU A 279 -12.79 47.93 -2.25
N LEU A 280 -11.80 48.04 -3.14
CA LEU A 280 -12.05 47.87 -4.58
C LEU A 280 -12.36 46.40 -4.90
N ASP A 281 -13.51 46.15 -5.52
CA ASP A 281 -13.91 44.88 -6.14
C ASP A 281 -13.37 44.74 -7.57
N GLY A 282 -13.48 43.55 -8.16
CA GLY A 282 -13.09 43.28 -9.55
C GLY A 282 -12.00 42.21 -9.68
N PRO A 283 -11.18 42.23 -10.74
CA PRO A 283 -10.10 41.26 -10.93
C PRO A 283 -9.20 41.17 -9.69
N ALA A 284 -8.84 39.95 -9.29
CA ALA A 284 -8.08 39.72 -8.06
C ALA A 284 -6.74 40.49 -8.01
N ALA A 285 -6.10 40.68 -9.17
CA ALA A 285 -4.86 41.42 -9.31
C ALA A 285 -4.99 42.94 -9.03
N THR A 286 -6.21 43.50 -9.05
CA THR A 286 -6.47 44.93 -8.81
C THR A 286 -7.36 45.20 -7.61
N ALA A 287 -8.07 44.18 -7.13
CA ALA A 287 -8.87 44.27 -5.91
C ALA A 287 -8.02 44.76 -4.73
N LYS A 288 -8.66 45.47 -3.80
CA LYS A 288 -8.01 46.00 -2.60
C LYS A 288 -8.63 45.44 -1.34
N PHE A 289 -7.80 45.33 -0.30
CA PHE A 289 -8.19 44.97 1.06
C PHE A 289 -7.65 46.00 2.04
N ASN A 290 -8.12 45.97 3.28
CA ASN A 290 -7.64 46.80 4.37
C ASN A 290 -7.46 45.95 5.64
N PHE A 291 -6.21 45.56 5.93
CA PHE A 291 -5.86 44.69 7.07
C PHE A 291 -6.79 43.47 7.19
N PRO A 292 -6.87 42.60 6.16
CA PRO A 292 -7.67 41.38 6.27
C PRO A 292 -7.14 40.53 7.44
N ARG A 293 -8.04 39.81 8.14
CA ARG A 293 -7.68 39.07 9.37
C ARG A 293 -8.11 37.61 9.41
N GLY A 294 -9.02 37.19 8.53
CA GLY A 294 -9.48 35.81 8.51
C GLY A 294 -9.81 35.32 7.12
N ILE A 295 -9.68 34.00 6.94
CA ILE A 295 -9.93 33.32 5.68
C ILE A 295 -10.59 31.95 5.89
N ALA A 296 -11.54 31.62 5.02
CA ALA A 296 -12.17 30.30 4.94
C ALA A 296 -12.36 29.89 3.48
N ILE A 297 -12.41 28.58 3.22
CA ILE A 297 -12.57 28.03 1.88
C ILE A 297 -13.71 27.02 1.90
N ASP A 298 -14.63 27.12 0.95
CA ASP A 298 -15.70 26.12 0.81
C ASP A 298 -15.28 24.92 -0.04
N ALA A 299 -16.12 23.89 -0.11
CA ALA A 299 -15.86 22.68 -0.88
C ALA A 299 -15.71 22.93 -2.39
N SER A 300 -16.19 24.07 -2.90
CA SER A 300 -16.04 24.48 -4.30
C SER A 300 -14.76 25.29 -4.54
N GLY A 301 -13.99 25.57 -3.50
CA GLY A 301 -12.75 26.35 -3.58
C GLY A 301 -12.97 27.86 -3.55
N ASN A 302 -14.18 28.36 -3.27
CA ASN A 302 -14.37 29.80 -3.06
C ASN A 302 -13.68 30.22 -1.77
N VAL A 303 -13.05 31.39 -1.80
CA VAL A 303 -12.30 31.91 -0.65
C VAL A 303 -13.07 33.08 -0.05
N TYR A 304 -13.43 32.98 1.22
CA TYR A 304 -14.12 34.02 1.98
C TYR A 304 -13.12 34.72 2.89
N ILE A 305 -13.15 36.04 2.90
CA ILE A 305 -12.18 36.88 3.59
C ILE A 305 -12.91 37.85 4.52
N ALA A 306 -12.48 37.89 5.79
CA ALA A 306 -12.84 38.95 6.71
C ALA A 306 -11.87 40.14 6.51
N ASP A 307 -12.35 41.16 5.81
CA ASP A 307 -11.60 42.37 5.47
C ASP A 307 -11.78 43.41 6.59
N ALA A 308 -11.04 43.20 7.67
CA ALA A 308 -11.33 43.78 8.97
C ALA A 308 -11.37 45.31 8.96
N GLY A 309 -10.39 45.94 8.31
CA GLY A 309 -10.28 47.41 8.22
C GLY A 309 -11.30 48.04 7.26
N ASN A 310 -11.90 47.27 6.36
CA ASN A 310 -13.03 47.73 5.55
C ASN A 310 -14.39 47.37 6.17
N HIS A 311 -14.40 46.65 7.29
CA HIS A 311 -15.63 46.18 7.94
C HIS A 311 -16.54 45.40 6.98
N ALA A 312 -15.92 44.55 6.16
CA ALA A 312 -16.58 43.84 5.08
C ALA A 312 -16.22 42.36 5.05
N ILE A 313 -17.14 41.56 4.52
CA ILE A 313 -16.90 40.17 4.14
C ILE A 313 -16.77 40.13 2.63
N ARG A 314 -15.65 39.59 2.16
CA ARG A 314 -15.27 39.55 0.75
C ARG A 314 -15.21 38.10 0.27
N LYS A 315 -15.40 37.88 -1.03
CA LYS A 315 -15.26 36.58 -1.67
C LYS A 315 -14.34 36.67 -2.86
N TYR A 316 -13.37 35.78 -2.95
CA TYR A 316 -12.66 35.46 -4.18
C TYR A 316 -13.28 34.23 -4.83
N ASP A 317 -13.66 34.38 -6.10
CA ASP A 317 -14.18 33.33 -6.95
C ASP A 317 -13.02 32.75 -7.79
N PRO A 318 -12.68 31.46 -7.65
CA PRO A 318 -11.57 30.83 -8.37
C PRO A 318 -11.84 30.63 -9.86
N VAL A 319 -13.12 30.60 -10.29
CA VAL A 319 -13.53 30.40 -11.69
C VAL A 319 -13.34 31.70 -12.46
N THR A 320 -13.90 32.81 -11.97
CA THR A 320 -13.81 34.12 -12.63
C THR A 320 -12.54 34.88 -12.27
N LYS A 321 -11.85 34.47 -11.20
CA LYS A 321 -10.66 35.13 -10.63
C LYS A 321 -10.93 36.57 -10.18
N THR A 322 -12.13 36.83 -9.66
CA THR A 322 -12.55 38.15 -9.17
C THR A 322 -12.81 38.14 -7.67
N VAL A 323 -12.61 39.30 -7.04
CA VAL A 323 -13.03 39.60 -5.67
C VAL A 323 -14.30 40.43 -5.69
N SER A 324 -15.25 40.10 -4.81
CA SER A 324 -16.51 40.83 -4.62
C SER A 324 -16.80 41.06 -3.14
N THR A 325 -17.52 42.13 -2.83
CA THR A 325 -18.05 42.39 -1.49
C THR A 325 -19.36 41.65 -1.31
N LEU A 326 -19.41 40.72 -0.35
CA LEU A 326 -20.62 39.96 -0.02
C LEU A 326 -21.53 40.74 0.93
N ALA A 327 -20.95 41.36 1.96
CA ALA A 327 -21.67 42.11 2.96
C ALA A 327 -20.78 43.13 3.70
N GLY A 328 -21.38 44.15 4.29
CA GLY A 328 -20.66 45.24 4.97
C GLY A 328 -20.00 46.23 4.00
N GLY A 329 -18.93 46.89 4.47
CA GLY A 329 -18.17 47.85 3.65
C GLY A 329 -18.58 49.32 3.78
N ASN A 330 -19.61 49.61 4.57
CA ASN A 330 -20.22 50.92 4.79
C ASN A 330 -19.89 51.51 6.18
N GLY A 331 -18.69 51.23 6.68
CA GLY A 331 -18.21 51.67 7.99
C GLY A 331 -18.51 50.70 9.12
N CYS A 332 -17.88 50.95 10.27
CA CYS A 332 -18.10 50.16 11.49
C CYS A 332 -19.52 50.39 12.00
N GLY A 333 -20.24 49.32 12.32
CA GLY A 333 -21.57 49.36 12.94
C GLY A 333 -22.09 47.97 13.26
N PHE A 334 -23.28 47.88 13.84
CA PHE A 334 -23.94 46.62 14.17
C PHE A 334 -25.36 46.61 13.61
N ARG A 335 -25.51 46.08 12.40
CA ARG A 335 -26.79 46.03 11.70
C ARG A 335 -26.92 44.74 10.89
N ASP A 336 -27.99 43.99 11.13
CA ASP A 336 -28.43 42.90 10.24
C ASP A 336 -29.05 43.48 8.96
N GLY A 337 -28.95 42.76 7.85
CA GLY A 337 -29.45 43.25 6.58
C GLY A 337 -28.89 42.53 5.36
N GLN A 338 -29.40 42.88 4.19
CA GLN A 338 -29.00 42.26 2.94
C GLN A 338 -27.70 42.89 2.42
N GLY A 339 -26.70 42.06 2.13
CA GLY A 339 -25.42 42.45 1.55
C GLY A 339 -24.77 43.65 2.24
N THR A 340 -24.49 44.70 1.48
CA THR A 340 -23.84 45.93 1.94
C THR A 340 -24.70 46.80 2.85
N ALA A 341 -26.00 46.47 3.03
CA ALA A 341 -26.85 47.13 4.02
C ALA A 341 -26.57 46.64 5.46
N ALA A 342 -26.01 45.44 5.61
CA ALA A 342 -25.50 44.97 6.89
C ALA A 342 -24.26 45.76 7.30
N GLN A 343 -24.01 45.86 8.61
CA GLN A 343 -22.81 46.48 9.16
C GLN A 343 -22.10 45.51 10.11
N PHE A 344 -20.79 45.51 10.01
CA PHE A 344 -19.86 44.82 10.91
C PHE A 344 -18.93 45.85 11.54
N CYS A 345 -18.20 45.47 12.59
CA CYS A 345 -17.10 46.25 13.12
C CYS A 345 -15.87 45.38 13.38
N SER A 346 -14.87 45.55 12.51
CA SER A 346 -13.60 44.80 12.53
C SER A 346 -13.80 43.27 12.55
N PRO A 347 -14.46 42.68 11.53
CA PRO A 347 -14.61 41.24 11.44
C PRO A 347 -13.24 40.56 11.38
N SER A 348 -13.04 39.46 12.12
CA SER A 348 -11.74 38.77 12.19
C SER A 348 -11.83 37.30 11.78
N GLY A 349 -12.26 36.42 12.67
CA GLY A 349 -12.41 34.99 12.37
C GLY A 349 -13.57 34.73 11.42
N ILE A 350 -13.37 33.80 10.48
CA ILE A 350 -14.39 33.38 9.53
C ILE A 350 -14.36 31.86 9.36
N ALA A 351 -15.54 31.26 9.20
CA ALA A 351 -15.71 29.84 8.90
C ALA A 351 -16.85 29.66 7.90
N VAL A 352 -16.81 28.59 7.11
CA VAL A 352 -17.87 28.25 6.16
C VAL A 352 -18.35 26.83 6.42
N ASP A 353 -19.67 26.64 6.45
CA ASP A 353 -20.25 25.30 6.60
C ASP A 353 -20.45 24.59 5.26
N ALA A 354 -20.86 23.32 5.31
CA ALA A 354 -21.10 22.51 4.12
C ALA A 354 -22.23 23.04 3.21
N SER A 355 -23.11 23.90 3.72
CA SER A 355 -24.15 24.57 2.92
C SER A 355 -23.67 25.87 2.28
N GLY A 356 -22.45 26.32 2.61
CA GLY A 356 -21.88 27.57 2.13
C GLY A 356 -22.20 28.79 3.00
N LYS A 357 -22.90 28.64 4.13
CA LYS A 357 -23.12 29.77 5.06
C LYS A 357 -21.82 30.16 5.72
N VAL A 358 -21.62 31.46 5.88
CA VAL A 358 -20.38 32.04 6.36
C VAL A 358 -20.59 32.61 7.75
N TYR A 359 -19.88 32.06 8.74
CA TYR A 359 -19.91 32.47 10.14
C TYR A 359 -18.76 33.43 10.38
N VAL A 360 -19.05 34.57 11.01
CA VAL A 360 -18.13 35.70 11.14
C VAL A 360 -18.05 36.10 12.61
N ALA A 361 -16.84 36.19 13.14
CA ALA A 361 -16.57 36.83 14.41
C ALA A 361 -16.50 38.35 14.21
N ASP A 362 -17.61 39.02 14.50
CA ASP A 362 -17.77 40.47 14.43
C ASP A 362 -17.17 41.10 15.70
N THR A 363 -15.85 41.26 15.66
CA THR A 363 -15.02 41.25 16.87
C THR A 363 -15.28 42.45 17.78
N ASN A 364 -15.39 43.64 17.21
CA ASN A 364 -15.64 44.85 18.03
C ASN A 364 -17.11 44.98 18.43
N ASN A 365 -18.01 44.19 17.83
CA ASN A 365 -19.41 44.10 18.23
C ASN A 365 -19.67 42.96 19.23
N ASN A 366 -18.65 42.18 19.59
CA ASN A 366 -18.77 41.01 20.48
C ASN A 366 -19.86 40.02 20.03
N ALA A 367 -20.00 39.83 18.71
CA ALA A 367 -21.07 39.03 18.13
C ALA A 367 -20.55 38.00 17.13
N ILE A 368 -21.30 36.90 16.99
CA ILE A 368 -21.15 35.99 15.86
C ILE A 368 -22.29 36.26 14.88
N ARG A 369 -21.92 36.51 13.63
CA ARG A 369 -22.83 36.86 12.54
C ARG A 369 -22.79 35.77 11.49
N ILE A 370 -23.90 35.55 10.79
CA ILE A 370 -23.99 34.58 9.70
C ILE A 370 -24.36 35.34 8.43
N TYR A 371 -23.58 35.15 7.37
CA TYR A 371 -23.96 35.52 6.01
C TYR A 371 -24.50 34.29 5.28
N ASP A 372 -25.74 34.39 4.84
CA ASP A 372 -26.38 33.41 3.97
C ASP A 372 -26.13 33.79 2.49
N PRO A 373 -25.42 32.98 1.71
CA PRO A 373 -25.10 33.29 0.32
C PRO A 373 -26.29 33.15 -0.63
N VAL A 374 -27.36 32.45 -0.26
CA VAL A 374 -28.58 32.27 -1.07
C VAL A 374 -29.50 33.47 -0.90
N LEU A 375 -29.68 33.93 0.35
CA LEU A 375 -30.52 35.08 0.68
C LEU A 375 -29.75 36.41 0.58
N HIS A 376 -28.42 36.35 0.44
CA HIS A 376 -27.50 37.48 0.61
C HIS A 376 -27.75 38.25 1.91
N LEU A 377 -28.14 37.55 2.98
CA LEU A 377 -28.61 38.15 4.22
C LEU A 377 -27.60 37.92 5.34
N VAL A 378 -27.34 38.98 6.12
CA VAL A 378 -26.61 38.88 7.39
C VAL A 378 -27.59 38.89 8.54
N THR A 379 -27.46 37.90 9.42
CA THR A 379 -28.21 37.78 10.67
C THR A 379 -27.28 37.61 11.87
N THR A 380 -27.69 38.10 13.03
CA THR A 380 -26.99 37.86 14.29
C THR A 380 -27.32 36.47 14.81
N TRP A 381 -26.28 35.66 15.08
CA TRP A 381 -26.44 34.35 15.67
C TRP A 381 -26.25 34.37 17.19
N ALA A 382 -25.29 35.16 17.68
CA ALA A 382 -25.02 35.34 19.11
C ALA A 382 -24.42 36.74 19.41
N GLY A 383 -24.70 37.29 20.60
CA GLY A 383 -24.31 38.67 21.01
C GLY A 383 -25.33 39.76 20.60
N PRO A 384 -25.22 41.03 21.05
CA PRO A 384 -24.15 41.64 21.84
C PRO A 384 -24.43 41.79 23.36
N THR A 385 -25.61 41.41 23.86
CA THR A 385 -25.95 41.55 25.29
C THR A 385 -25.22 40.54 26.18
N PHE A 386 -24.48 41.05 27.17
CA PHE A 386 -23.87 40.26 28.24
C PHE A 386 -24.95 39.62 29.12
N GLY A 387 -25.21 38.33 28.92
CA GLY A 387 -26.08 37.50 29.73
C GLY A 387 -25.42 36.13 29.98
N THR A 388 -25.64 35.58 31.17
CA THR A 388 -24.98 34.40 31.74
C THR A 388 -25.13 33.11 30.92
N VAL A 389 -23.98 32.52 30.54
CA VAL A 389 -23.69 31.17 29.97
C VAL A 389 -24.31 30.92 28.58
N ILE A 390 -23.59 30.60 27.49
CA ILE A 390 -22.64 29.50 27.25
C ILE A 390 -21.50 30.00 26.34
N ALA A 391 -20.24 29.77 26.76
CA ALA A 391 -18.96 30.02 26.07
C ALA A 391 -18.57 31.48 25.75
N GLN A 392 -17.91 32.13 26.72
CA GLN A 392 -17.02 33.27 26.43
C GLN A 392 -15.75 32.77 25.74
N PHE A 393 -15.52 33.22 24.51
CA PHE A 393 -14.24 33.04 23.82
C PHE A 393 -13.48 34.37 23.78
N GLY A 394 -12.73 34.65 24.83
CA GLY A 394 -11.84 35.83 24.93
C GLY A 394 -10.54 35.65 24.15
N HIS A 395 -10.65 35.58 22.82
CA HIS A 395 -9.56 35.46 21.82
C HIS A 395 -8.98 34.06 21.51
N PRO A 396 -9.74 33.10 20.95
CA PRO A 396 -9.16 31.89 20.37
C PRO A 396 -8.60 32.22 18.96
N PHE A 397 -7.27 32.29 18.82
CA PHE A 397 -6.65 32.72 17.54
C PHE A 397 -6.55 31.62 16.48
N GLY A 398 -6.68 30.34 16.84
CA GLY A 398 -6.71 29.26 15.85
C GLY A 398 -6.97 27.90 16.47
N VAL A 399 -7.89 27.15 15.88
CA VAL A 399 -8.26 25.80 16.30
C VAL A 399 -8.40 24.93 15.05
N SER A 400 -7.82 23.73 15.09
CA SER A 400 -7.92 22.74 14.01
C SER A 400 -8.22 21.35 14.57
N ILE A 401 -9.09 20.60 13.90
CA ILE A 401 -9.48 19.25 14.31
C ILE A 401 -8.60 18.22 13.58
N GLY A 402 -7.79 17.48 14.34
CA GLY A 402 -7.13 16.25 13.86
C GLY A 402 -7.96 15.00 14.20
N PRO A 403 -7.52 13.79 13.79
CA PRO A 403 -8.28 12.55 13.98
C PRO A 403 -8.61 12.22 15.44
N ASP A 404 -7.68 12.51 16.38
CA ASP A 404 -7.80 12.16 17.81
C ASP A 404 -7.65 13.37 18.76
N TYR A 405 -7.28 14.55 18.24
CA TYR A 405 -6.94 15.74 19.02
C TYR A 405 -7.36 17.04 18.35
N LEU A 406 -7.70 18.04 19.16
CA LEU A 406 -7.86 19.44 18.77
C LEU A 406 -6.52 20.17 18.92
N TYR A 407 -6.02 20.82 17.88
CA TYR A 407 -4.79 21.59 17.92
C TYR A 407 -5.11 23.08 18.02
N VAL A 408 -4.47 23.77 18.96
CA VAL A 408 -4.73 25.19 19.28
C VAL A 408 -3.42 25.96 19.27
N ALA A 409 -3.42 27.12 18.61
CA ALA A 409 -2.32 28.07 18.72
C ALA A 409 -2.51 28.90 20.01
N ASP A 410 -1.62 28.72 20.99
CA ASP A 410 -1.60 29.52 22.20
C ASP A 410 -0.63 30.69 21.99
N THR A 411 -1.17 31.76 21.39
CA THR A 411 -0.43 32.92 20.89
C THR A 411 0.42 33.57 21.97
N ASN A 412 -0.13 33.75 23.18
CA ASN A 412 0.54 34.42 24.30
C ASN A 412 1.65 33.56 24.90
N ASN A 413 1.52 32.23 24.83
CA ASN A 413 2.54 31.30 25.30
C ASN A 413 3.49 30.83 24.17
N HIS A 414 3.38 31.41 22.97
CA HIS A 414 4.23 31.11 21.82
C HIS A 414 4.35 29.61 21.52
N SER A 415 3.23 28.88 21.62
CA SER A 415 3.21 27.42 21.55
C SER A 415 1.97 26.90 20.81
N ILE A 416 2.05 25.63 20.43
CA ILE A 416 0.93 24.85 19.89
C ILE A 416 0.54 23.81 20.92
N ARG A 417 -0.74 23.75 21.25
CA ARG A 417 -1.30 22.79 22.20
C ARG A 417 -2.19 21.77 21.52
N THR A 418 -2.28 20.59 22.08
CA THR A 418 -3.33 19.60 21.78
C THR A 418 -4.28 19.43 22.92
N ILE A 419 -5.55 19.23 22.61
CA ILE A 419 -6.60 18.81 23.53
C ILE A 419 -7.15 17.48 23.04
N ASN A 420 -7.05 16.43 23.84
CA ASN A 420 -7.68 15.15 23.53
C ASN A 420 -9.18 15.25 23.85
N TYR A 421 -10.07 15.08 22.86
CA TYR A 421 -11.52 15.27 23.08
C TYR A 421 -12.18 14.14 23.88
N MET A 422 -11.52 12.99 24.04
CA MET A 422 -12.02 11.86 24.85
C MET A 422 -11.63 11.97 26.32
N THR A 423 -10.50 12.62 26.62
CA THR A 423 -9.92 12.69 27.98
C THR A 423 -9.78 14.11 28.53
N ASN A 424 -10.04 15.14 27.71
CA ASN A 424 -9.87 16.56 28.00
C ASN A 424 -8.45 16.99 28.45
N ASN A 425 -7.44 16.12 28.26
CA ASN A 425 -6.06 16.45 28.60
C ASN A 425 -5.44 17.43 27.59
N VAL A 426 -4.71 18.42 28.11
CA VAL A 426 -4.01 19.44 27.33
C VAL A 426 -2.49 19.25 27.40
N PHE A 427 -1.82 19.21 26.26
CA PHE A 427 -0.35 19.07 26.18
C PHE A 427 0.25 20.10 25.22
N THR A 428 1.47 20.57 25.51
CA THR A 428 2.25 21.35 24.55
C THR A 428 2.88 20.40 23.54
N VAL A 429 2.58 20.59 22.27
CA VAL A 429 3.09 19.75 21.18
C VAL A 429 4.33 20.34 20.54
N ALA A 430 4.39 21.67 20.42
CA ALA A 430 5.57 22.36 19.92
C ALA A 430 5.68 23.76 20.53
N GLY A 431 6.90 24.25 20.73
CA GLY A 431 7.15 25.58 21.29
C GLY A 431 7.12 25.65 22.82
N GLY A 432 6.81 26.83 23.36
CA GLY A 432 6.71 27.08 24.81
C GLY A 432 8.00 27.54 25.49
N ASN A 433 9.08 27.76 24.74
CA ASN A 433 10.39 28.18 25.24
C ASN A 433 10.68 29.68 25.03
N GLY A 434 9.65 30.52 25.16
CA GLY A 434 9.70 31.96 24.85
C GLY A 434 9.63 32.29 23.35
N PRO A 435 9.54 33.58 22.99
CA PRO A 435 9.47 34.01 21.59
C PRO A 435 10.77 33.71 20.85
N GLY A 436 10.67 33.30 19.58
CA GLY A 436 11.83 33.15 18.72
C GLY A 436 11.52 32.42 17.42
N TYR A 437 12.56 32.21 16.61
CA TYR A 437 12.45 31.57 15.30
C TYR A 437 13.46 30.44 15.17
N LEU A 438 13.06 29.22 15.57
CA LEU A 438 13.92 28.05 15.54
C LEU A 438 13.16 26.83 14.99
N ASN A 439 13.76 26.16 14.01
CA ASN A 439 13.33 24.87 13.46
C ASN A 439 14.01 23.71 14.21
N GLY A 440 13.48 22.50 14.08
CA GLY A 440 14.06 21.29 14.69
C GLY A 440 13.01 20.43 15.39
N SER A 441 13.42 19.67 16.40
CA SER A 441 12.49 18.92 17.26
C SER A 441 11.44 19.86 17.85
N ALA A 442 10.18 19.42 17.87
CA ALA A 442 9.04 20.22 18.32
C ALA A 442 9.21 20.75 19.75
N SER A 443 9.87 19.97 20.62
CA SER A 443 10.17 20.35 22.00
C SER A 443 11.18 21.51 22.14
N PHE A 444 11.98 21.78 21.10
CA PHE A 444 12.99 22.85 21.08
C PHE A 444 12.68 23.96 20.08
N ALA A 445 11.76 23.71 19.14
CA ALA A 445 11.31 24.71 18.18
C ALA A 445 10.78 25.96 18.89
N ARG A 446 10.93 27.12 18.25
CA ARG A 446 10.44 28.40 18.76
C ARG A 446 9.52 29.07 17.74
N PHE A 447 8.46 29.67 18.27
CA PHE A 447 7.51 30.51 17.55
C PHE A 447 7.50 31.91 18.17
N ASN A 448 6.96 32.89 17.47
CA ASN A 448 6.74 34.24 17.95
C ASN A 448 5.31 34.68 17.61
N ALA A 449 4.44 34.71 18.62
CA ALA A 449 3.01 35.00 18.50
C ALA A 449 2.31 34.19 17.38
N PRO A 450 2.32 32.83 17.44
CA PRO A 450 1.61 32.02 16.46
C PRO A 450 0.11 32.28 16.58
N LYS A 451 -0.55 32.63 15.46
CA LYS A 451 -1.98 32.97 15.47
C LYS A 451 -2.86 31.80 15.04
N ARG A 452 -2.58 31.17 13.92
CA ARG A 452 -3.40 30.09 13.36
C ARG A 452 -2.65 28.79 13.27
N VAL A 453 -3.34 27.67 13.51
CA VAL A 453 -2.92 26.32 13.12
C VAL A 453 -4.02 25.66 12.29
N VAL A 454 -3.66 24.93 11.25
CA VAL A 454 -4.57 24.14 10.39
C VAL A 454 -3.97 22.78 10.08
N CYS A 455 -4.82 21.75 9.97
CA CYS A 455 -4.43 20.40 9.59
C CYS A 455 -4.62 20.18 8.08
N ASP A 456 -3.64 19.57 7.42
CA ASP A 456 -3.85 18.95 6.12
C ASP A 456 -4.20 17.47 6.32
N ASN A 457 -5.49 17.19 6.47
CA ASN A 457 -6.02 15.83 6.63
C ASN A 457 -5.90 15.00 5.35
N ALA A 458 -5.62 15.63 4.21
CA ALA A 458 -5.42 14.95 2.94
C ALA A 458 -3.93 14.61 2.69
N ALA A 459 -3.01 15.06 3.55
CA ALA A 459 -1.62 14.64 3.54
C ALA A 459 -1.45 13.25 4.17
N ALA A 460 -0.55 12.46 3.59
CA ALA A 460 -0.15 11.15 4.12
C ALA A 460 1.39 11.13 4.30
N PRO A 461 1.92 11.30 5.54
CA PRO A 461 1.19 11.46 6.80
C PRO A 461 0.53 12.85 6.97
N ILE A 462 -0.40 12.95 7.93
CA ILE A 462 -1.06 14.22 8.30
C ILE A 462 -0.01 15.22 8.77
N VAL A 463 -0.12 16.46 8.32
CA VAL A 463 0.77 17.56 8.70
C VAL A 463 -0.04 18.78 9.14
N TYR A 464 0.57 19.62 9.98
CA TYR A 464 -0.03 20.86 10.45
C TYR A 464 0.73 22.06 9.95
N TYR A 465 0.03 23.14 9.65
CA TYR A 465 0.61 24.41 9.24
C TYR A 465 0.24 25.49 10.23
N VAL A 466 1.20 26.35 10.54
CA VAL A 466 1.12 27.30 11.63
C VAL A 466 1.53 28.66 11.12
N VAL A 467 0.70 29.67 11.35
CA VAL A 467 1.02 31.06 11.07
C VAL A 467 1.81 31.61 12.23
N ASP A 468 3.11 31.80 12.02
CA ASP A 468 4.04 32.32 12.99
C ASP A 468 4.19 33.83 12.77
N THR A 469 3.15 34.55 13.20
CA THR A 469 2.88 35.93 12.80
C THR A 469 4.03 36.88 13.11
N GLY A 470 4.61 36.80 14.31
CA GLY A 470 5.72 37.64 14.73
C GLY A 470 7.04 37.33 14.01
N ASN A 471 7.14 36.16 13.39
CA ASN A 471 8.29 35.77 12.56
C ASN A 471 8.01 35.90 11.06
N HIS A 472 6.86 36.44 10.64
CA HIS A 472 6.53 36.64 9.23
C HIS A 472 6.62 35.34 8.40
N ALA A 473 6.21 34.21 8.99
CA ALA A 473 6.45 32.89 8.44
C ALA A 473 5.23 31.97 8.56
N ILE A 474 5.15 31.02 7.63
CA ILE A 474 4.28 29.85 7.72
C ILE A 474 5.17 28.65 8.06
N ARG A 475 4.91 28.01 9.20
CA ARG A 475 5.66 26.88 9.73
C ARG A 475 4.89 25.59 9.45
N LYS A 476 5.62 24.48 9.34
CA LYS A 476 5.08 23.13 9.20
C LYS A 476 5.46 22.31 10.43
N TYR A 477 4.49 21.64 11.03
CA TYR A 477 4.72 20.64 12.06
C TYR A 477 4.36 19.26 11.52
N ASP A 478 5.33 18.35 11.55
CA ASP A 478 5.18 16.94 11.20
C ASP A 478 5.10 16.11 12.49
N PRO A 479 3.93 15.55 12.83
CA PRO A 479 3.75 14.78 14.06
C PRO A 479 4.43 13.41 14.01
N VAL A 480 4.71 12.87 12.82
CA VAL A 480 5.35 11.54 12.69
C VAL A 480 6.83 11.63 13.03
N SER A 481 7.51 12.67 12.53
CA SER A 481 8.92 12.91 12.87
C SER A 481 9.09 13.73 14.16
N GLY A 482 8.03 14.37 14.64
CA GLY A 482 8.09 15.26 15.80
C GLY A 482 8.88 16.54 15.53
N THR A 483 8.87 17.05 14.30
CA THR A 483 9.71 18.19 13.89
C THR A 483 8.90 19.39 13.39
N VAL A 484 9.40 20.59 13.67
CA VAL A 484 8.94 21.86 13.10
C VAL A 484 9.95 22.37 12.08
N SER A 485 9.46 22.77 10.91
CA SER A 485 10.24 23.43 9.86
C SER A 485 9.55 24.68 9.33
N THR A 486 10.28 25.50 8.58
CA THR A 486 9.69 26.63 7.85
C THR A 486 9.18 26.13 6.51
N LEU A 487 7.90 26.38 6.21
CA LEU A 487 7.32 26.14 4.89
C LEU A 487 7.61 27.30 3.95
N ALA A 488 7.32 28.52 4.42
CA ALA A 488 7.56 29.75 3.67
C ALA A 488 7.78 30.96 4.60
N GLY A 489 8.51 31.97 4.13
CA GLY A 489 8.80 33.19 4.86
C GLY A 489 9.89 33.07 5.93
N GLY A 490 9.89 34.02 6.86
CA GLY A 490 10.85 34.09 7.97
C GLY A 490 12.25 34.57 7.59
N ASN A 491 12.38 35.21 6.43
CA ASN A 491 13.56 35.91 5.95
C ASN A 491 13.36 37.45 6.03
N GLY A 492 12.73 37.91 7.11
CA GLY A 492 12.30 39.30 7.29
C GLY A 492 10.87 39.55 6.80
N TRP A 493 10.38 40.76 7.05
CA TRP A 493 9.07 41.21 6.59
C TRP A 493 9.15 41.83 5.20
N GLY A 494 8.07 41.71 4.42
CA GLY A 494 8.00 42.26 3.07
C GLY A 494 6.88 41.65 2.25
N PHE A 495 6.81 41.98 0.95
CA PHE A 495 5.77 41.53 0.02
C PHE A 495 6.39 40.91 -1.25
N LEU A 496 7.23 39.90 -1.06
CA LEU A 496 7.93 39.23 -2.15
C LEU A 496 7.27 37.88 -2.47
N ASN A 497 6.98 37.62 -3.74
CA ASN A 497 6.61 36.30 -4.26
C ASN A 497 7.86 35.47 -4.58
N GLY A 498 7.72 34.15 -4.74
CA GLY A 498 8.81 33.26 -5.14
C GLY A 498 8.81 31.96 -4.35
N SER A 499 9.97 31.31 -4.27
CA SER A 499 10.10 30.08 -3.48
C SER A 499 9.71 30.30 -2.02
N GLY A 500 9.27 29.25 -1.32
CA GLY A 500 8.90 29.36 0.10
C GLY A 500 9.93 30.11 0.94
N MET A 501 11.22 29.81 0.78
CA MET A 501 12.30 30.40 1.58
C MET A 501 12.70 31.83 1.17
N THR A 502 12.31 32.28 -0.03
CA THR A 502 12.61 33.63 -0.53
C THR A 502 11.42 34.56 -0.43
N ALA A 503 10.20 34.02 -0.47
CA ALA A 503 8.97 34.79 -0.34
C ALA A 503 8.89 35.45 1.04
N GLN A 504 8.34 36.66 1.09
CA GLN A 504 8.20 37.43 2.31
C GLN A 504 6.72 37.70 2.59
N PHE A 505 6.38 37.71 3.88
CA PHE A 505 5.07 38.09 4.41
C PHE A 505 5.22 39.28 5.37
N HIS A 506 4.13 39.95 5.69
CA HIS A 506 4.09 41.05 6.65
C HIS A 506 2.94 40.83 7.65
N TYR A 507 3.29 40.26 8.82
CA TYR A 507 2.36 39.86 9.88
C TYR A 507 1.19 39.03 9.36
N PRO A 508 1.45 37.85 8.76
CA PRO A 508 0.38 36.97 8.35
C PRO A 508 -0.46 36.57 9.57
N SER A 509 -1.78 36.55 9.44
CA SER A 509 -2.69 36.37 10.59
C SER A 509 -3.51 35.09 10.57
N ASP A 510 -3.84 34.58 9.38
CA ASP A 510 -4.69 33.40 9.23
C ASP A 510 -4.33 32.61 7.95
N ILE A 511 -4.68 31.32 7.95
CA ILE A 511 -4.53 30.42 6.81
C ILE A 511 -5.73 29.49 6.66
N ALA A 512 -6.01 29.11 5.41
CA ALA A 512 -6.94 28.03 5.06
C ALA A 512 -6.30 27.10 4.01
N ILE A 513 -6.73 25.85 3.96
CA ILE A 513 -6.19 24.82 3.08
C ILE A 513 -7.32 24.21 2.26
N ASP A 514 -7.09 24.06 0.96
CA ASP A 514 -8.03 23.38 0.07
C ASP A 514 -7.77 21.86 0.00
N ALA A 515 -8.68 21.10 -0.63
CA ALA A 515 -8.53 19.65 -0.78
C ALA A 515 -7.28 19.22 -1.57
N SER A 516 -6.75 20.12 -2.41
CA SER A 516 -5.51 19.90 -3.16
C SER A 516 -4.25 20.11 -2.31
N GLY A 517 -4.37 20.72 -1.13
CA GLY A 517 -3.27 21.05 -0.22
C GLY A 517 -2.66 22.42 -0.49
N ASN A 518 -3.30 23.28 -1.30
CA ASN A 518 -2.85 24.67 -1.43
C ASN A 518 -3.20 25.43 -0.16
N ILE A 519 -2.29 26.30 0.30
CA ILE A 519 -2.48 27.11 1.50
C ILE A 519 -2.73 28.55 1.09
N TYR A 520 -3.81 29.12 1.58
CA TYR A 520 -4.21 30.50 1.36
C TYR A 520 -3.90 31.29 2.62
N VAL A 521 -3.10 32.33 2.51
CA VAL A 521 -2.56 33.10 3.65
C VAL A 521 -3.13 34.50 3.64
N VAL A 522 -3.65 34.92 4.78
CA VAL A 522 -3.99 36.32 5.03
C VAL A 522 -2.72 37.06 5.42
N ASP A 523 -2.21 37.89 4.50
CA ASP A 523 -0.99 38.66 4.68
C ASP A 523 -1.34 40.09 5.09
N THR A 524 -1.66 40.23 6.38
CA THR A 524 -2.40 41.34 6.99
C THR A 524 -1.87 42.72 6.61
N ASN A 525 -0.58 42.97 6.85
CA ASN A 525 0.01 44.30 6.64
C ASN A 525 0.44 44.54 5.19
N ASN A 526 0.39 43.50 4.35
CA ASN A 526 0.50 43.65 2.91
C ASN A 526 -0.87 43.84 2.23
N HIS A 527 -1.97 43.81 2.99
CA HIS A 527 -3.33 44.00 2.45
C HIS A 527 -3.64 42.99 1.32
N ALA A 528 -3.21 41.75 1.50
CA ALA A 528 -3.21 40.75 0.45
C ALA A 528 -3.61 39.36 0.95
N ILE A 529 -4.11 38.55 0.01
CA ILE A 529 -4.24 37.10 0.16
C ILE A 529 -3.16 36.46 -0.68
N ARG A 530 -2.32 35.63 -0.05
CA ARG A 530 -1.24 34.89 -0.71
C ARG A 530 -1.65 33.44 -0.91
N LYS A 531 -1.06 32.78 -1.89
CA LYS A 531 -1.24 31.34 -2.14
C LYS A 531 0.09 30.63 -2.14
N ILE A 532 0.20 29.56 -1.36
CA ILE A 532 1.30 28.61 -1.31
C ILE A 532 0.86 27.33 -2.02
N GLN A 533 1.65 26.86 -2.97
CA GLN A 533 1.42 25.62 -3.75
C GLN A 533 2.69 24.76 -3.81
#